data_AF-A0AAV4NFB0-F1
#
_entry.id   AF-A0AAV4NFB0-F1
#
_cell.length_a   1.000
_cell.length_b   1.000
_cell.length_c   1.000
_cell.angle_alpha   90.00
_cell.angle_beta   90.00
_cell.angle_gamma   90.00
#
_symmetry.space_group_name_H-M   'P 1'
#
loop_
_entity.id
_entity.type
_entity.pdbx_description
1 polymer ?
#
loop_
_entity_poly.entity_id
_entity_poly.type
_entity_poly.pdbx_seq_one_letter_code
_entity_poly.pdbx_strand_id
1 'polypeptide(L)'
;MTADKELMISIINMGSFKLGDFALKTGPLSPFYVDLRHMTSHPKVYNAVSKAIYKKMKDLNIKADTVCGVPYTAIPFASYICSHHEIPMLMRRKERKDYGTKKMVEGVINPGETCLVFEDVVVSGASIIDTVADLRKEGLVITDCITILDRLQGGQENLLKMGIKLHSLFTIKDLFSLYCSLYDVEESQIKKVHKRSLCRRTCCLEINQHVHSCQYSIDVTVRKCKDVFPPIDGSVKCSHGNIWGSKCHFNCSSNFELQGHHAVVCEEFSNEVAWSSAFPKCKKIPQKHVLPIKNLPCLKPHSPSDGTVVCDSNEKTMYPDGSVCQFFCYPGFLIENLLTQVH
;
A
#
# COMPACT_ATOMS: atom_id res chain seq x y z
N MET A 1 -24.05 -0.54 -29.87
CA MET A 1 -23.35 -0.35 -28.58
C MET A 1 -21.88 -0.64 -28.83
N THR A 2 -20.92 0.13 -28.30
CA THR A 2 -19.49 -0.16 -28.55
C THR A 2 -19.05 -1.40 -27.77
N ALA A 3 -18.06 -2.15 -28.28
CA ALA A 3 -17.53 -3.35 -27.61
C ALA A 3 -17.03 -3.03 -26.18
N ASP A 4 -16.44 -1.84 -25.99
CA ASP A 4 -16.00 -1.38 -24.66
C ASP A 4 -17.17 -1.17 -23.70
N LYS A 5 -18.33 -0.69 -24.19
CA LYS A 5 -19.54 -0.54 -23.38
C LYS A 5 -20.10 -1.89 -22.94
N GLU A 6 -20.13 -2.89 -23.83
CA GLU A 6 -20.56 -4.26 -23.47
C GLU A 6 -19.66 -4.90 -22.42
N LEU A 7 -18.34 -4.69 -22.53
CA LEU A 7 -17.38 -5.16 -21.54
C LEU A 7 -17.63 -4.50 -20.17
N MET A 8 -17.82 -3.18 -20.13
CA MET A 8 -18.13 -2.47 -18.88
C MET A 8 -19.48 -2.93 -18.27
N ILE A 9 -20.52 -3.17 -19.07
CA ILE A 9 -21.79 -3.76 -18.59
C ILE A 9 -21.53 -5.12 -17.95
N SER A 10 -20.72 -5.96 -18.59
CA SER A 10 -20.39 -7.30 -18.06
C SER A 10 -19.68 -7.21 -16.71
N ILE A 11 -18.75 -6.26 -16.56
CA ILE A 11 -18.02 -5.97 -15.30
C ILE A 11 -18.97 -5.56 -14.20
N ILE A 12 -19.93 -4.69 -14.51
CA ILE A 12 -20.92 -4.22 -13.55
C ILE A 12 -21.83 -5.38 -13.12
N ASN A 13 -22.38 -6.14 -14.07
CA ASN A 13 -23.34 -7.21 -13.81
C ASN A 13 -22.75 -8.37 -13.00
N MET A 14 -21.45 -8.64 -13.10
CA MET A 14 -20.77 -9.66 -12.29
C MET A 14 -20.39 -9.20 -10.87
N GLY A 15 -20.79 -7.98 -10.48
CA GLY A 15 -20.51 -7.42 -9.17
C GLY A 15 -19.05 -7.05 -8.95
N SER A 16 -18.27 -6.88 -10.02
CA SER A 16 -16.87 -6.45 -9.96
C SER A 16 -16.73 -4.95 -9.68
N PHE A 17 -17.82 -4.18 -9.79
CA PHE A 17 -17.88 -2.77 -9.36
C PHE A 17 -18.91 -2.64 -8.24
N LYS A 18 -18.51 -2.02 -7.12
CA LYS A 18 -19.39 -1.78 -5.97
C LYS A 18 -19.26 -0.34 -5.48
N LEU A 19 -20.39 0.27 -5.13
CA LEU A 19 -20.45 1.53 -4.37
C LEU A 19 -20.57 1.26 -2.87
N GLY A 20 -20.01 2.15 -2.06
CA GLY A 20 -19.96 2.00 -0.60
C GLY A 20 -18.64 2.52 -0.04
N ASP A 21 -18.48 2.50 1.28
CA ASP A 21 -17.25 2.96 1.92
C ASP A 21 -16.29 1.78 2.16
N PHE A 22 -15.23 1.67 1.35
CA PHE A 22 -14.28 0.56 1.37
C PHE A 22 -12.90 1.00 1.89
N ALA A 23 -12.34 0.28 2.85
CA ALA A 23 -10.98 0.52 3.32
C ALA A 23 -9.95 0.12 2.25
N LEU A 24 -9.11 1.06 1.82
CA LEU A 24 -7.97 0.75 0.95
C LEU A 24 -6.78 0.29 1.78
N LYS A 25 -5.91 -0.52 1.18
CA LYS A 25 -4.62 -0.94 1.78
C LYS A 25 -3.74 0.25 2.19
N THR A 26 -3.94 1.40 1.55
CA THR A 26 -3.21 2.65 1.82
C THR A 26 -3.85 3.53 2.91
N GLY A 27 -4.93 3.08 3.56
CA GLY A 27 -5.55 3.74 4.72
C GLY A 27 -6.91 4.43 4.46
N PRO A 28 -7.09 5.30 3.45
CA PRO A 28 -8.31 6.06 3.32
C PRO A 28 -9.48 5.24 2.77
N LEU A 29 -10.69 5.59 3.17
CA LEU A 29 -11.91 5.05 2.59
C LEU A 29 -12.04 5.45 1.12
N SER A 30 -12.50 4.51 0.31
CA SER A 30 -12.84 4.65 -1.10
C SER A 30 -14.35 4.50 -1.25
N PRO A 31 -15.06 5.42 -1.92
CA PRO A 31 -16.51 5.36 -2.11
C PRO A 31 -16.94 4.31 -3.16
N PHE A 32 -15.97 3.61 -3.72
CA PHE A 32 -16.15 2.51 -4.64
C PHE A 32 -15.03 1.49 -4.49
N TYR A 33 -15.30 0.26 -4.90
CA TYR A 33 -14.33 -0.82 -4.98
C TYR A 33 -14.49 -1.55 -6.32
N VAL A 34 -13.34 -1.89 -6.93
CA VAL A 34 -13.29 -2.64 -8.17
C VAL A 34 -12.46 -3.89 -7.97
N ASP A 35 -13.04 -5.04 -8.30
CA ASP A 35 -12.41 -6.35 -8.14
C ASP A 35 -12.57 -7.18 -9.41
N LEU A 36 -11.54 -7.17 -10.26
CA LEU A 36 -11.60 -7.89 -11.54
C LEU A 36 -11.32 -9.38 -11.39
N ARG A 37 -11.03 -9.89 -10.17
CA ARG A 37 -10.81 -11.33 -9.93
C ARG A 37 -12.05 -12.18 -10.18
N HIS A 38 -13.24 -11.59 -10.06
CA HIS A 38 -14.50 -12.27 -10.39
C HIS A 38 -14.57 -12.69 -11.87
N MET A 39 -13.83 -12.03 -12.76
CA MET A 39 -13.79 -12.40 -14.17
C MET A 39 -13.24 -13.81 -14.38
N THR A 40 -12.44 -14.35 -13.46
CA THR A 40 -11.84 -15.69 -13.59
C THR A 40 -12.91 -16.79 -13.74
N SER A 41 -14.12 -16.55 -13.21
CA SER A 41 -15.28 -17.42 -13.37
C SER A 41 -16.10 -17.15 -14.64
N HIS A 42 -15.65 -16.24 -15.52
CA HIS A 42 -16.39 -15.74 -16.69
C HIS A 42 -15.50 -15.75 -17.97
N PRO A 43 -15.24 -16.91 -18.57
CA PRO A 43 -14.32 -17.04 -19.72
C PRO A 43 -14.67 -16.15 -20.93
N LYS A 44 -15.96 -15.89 -21.17
CA LYS A 44 -16.42 -14.98 -22.23
C LYS A 44 -15.89 -13.56 -22.03
N VAL A 45 -15.83 -13.09 -20.79
CA VAL A 45 -15.33 -11.75 -20.45
C VAL A 45 -13.82 -11.70 -20.56
N TYR A 46 -13.10 -12.75 -20.13
CA TYR A 46 -11.66 -12.89 -20.39
C TYR A 46 -11.31 -12.81 -21.88
N ASN A 47 -12.08 -13.51 -22.72
CA ASN A 47 -11.93 -13.46 -24.17
C ASN A 47 -12.13 -12.05 -24.73
N ALA A 48 -13.15 -11.34 -24.25
CA ALA A 48 -13.42 -9.97 -24.67
C ALA A 48 -12.30 -9.01 -24.25
N VAL A 49 -11.82 -9.11 -23.01
CA VAL A 49 -10.67 -8.33 -22.51
C VAL A 49 -9.43 -8.61 -23.36
N SER A 50 -9.08 -9.88 -23.58
CA SER A 50 -7.90 -10.26 -24.36
C SER A 50 -7.93 -9.65 -25.77
N LYS A 51 -9.07 -9.76 -26.47
CA LYS A 51 -9.27 -9.15 -27.79
C LYS A 51 -9.17 -7.62 -27.75
N ALA A 52 -9.75 -6.97 -26.74
CA ALA A 52 -9.72 -5.52 -26.60
C ALA A 52 -8.29 -5.00 -26.33
N ILE A 53 -7.53 -5.69 -25.48
CA ILE A 53 -6.13 -5.35 -25.19
C ILE A 53 -5.26 -5.53 -26.43
N TYR A 54 -5.38 -6.66 -27.12
CA TYR A 54 -4.60 -6.89 -28.33
C TYR A 54 -4.95 -5.89 -29.44
N LYS A 55 -6.24 -5.56 -29.62
CA LYS A 55 -6.66 -4.48 -30.52
C LYS A 55 -6.01 -3.15 -30.14
N LYS A 56 -6.02 -2.80 -28.85
CA LYS A 56 -5.39 -1.57 -28.35
C LYS A 56 -3.88 -1.54 -28.62
N MET A 57 -3.18 -2.66 -28.46
CA MET A 57 -1.76 -2.78 -28.85
C MET A 57 -1.55 -2.45 -30.33
N LYS A 58 -2.41 -3.01 -31.20
CA LYS A 58 -2.35 -2.76 -32.66
C LYS A 58 -2.66 -1.31 -33.01
N ASP A 59 -3.72 -0.73 -32.44
CA ASP A 59 -4.13 0.65 -32.69
C ASP A 59 -3.05 1.66 -32.27
N LEU A 60 -2.33 1.37 -31.18
CA LEU A 60 -1.24 2.20 -30.67
C LEU A 60 0.12 1.89 -31.32
N ASN A 61 0.17 0.91 -32.24
CA ASN A 61 1.39 0.41 -32.87
C ASN A 61 2.47 -0.01 -31.84
N ILE A 62 2.03 -0.59 -30.71
CA ILE A 62 2.92 -1.14 -29.69
C ILE A 62 3.42 -2.49 -30.19
N LYS A 63 4.74 -2.61 -30.34
CA LYS A 63 5.43 -3.87 -30.60
C LYS A 63 6.10 -4.31 -29.32
N ALA A 64 5.82 -5.54 -28.90
CA ALA A 64 6.40 -6.14 -27.71
C ALA A 64 6.87 -7.54 -28.06
N ASP A 65 8.12 -7.85 -27.73
CA ASP A 65 8.70 -9.18 -27.91
C ASP A 65 8.16 -10.16 -26.85
N THR A 66 7.80 -9.63 -25.69
CA THR A 66 7.16 -10.40 -24.61
C THR A 66 6.16 -9.57 -23.80
N VAL A 67 5.26 -10.24 -23.07
CA VAL A 67 4.32 -9.60 -22.13
C VAL A 67 4.56 -10.13 -20.72
N CYS A 68 4.49 -9.24 -19.73
CA CYS A 68 4.52 -9.60 -18.32
C CYS A 68 3.31 -9.04 -17.56
N GLY A 69 2.52 -9.93 -16.94
CA GLY A 69 1.42 -9.54 -16.07
C GLY A 69 1.90 -9.19 -14.67
N VAL A 70 1.41 -8.09 -14.10
CA VAL A 70 1.69 -7.72 -12.71
C VAL A 70 1.01 -8.72 -11.75
N PRO A 71 1.72 -9.24 -10.73
CA PRO A 71 1.13 -10.20 -9.80
C PRO A 71 0.00 -9.63 -8.94
N TYR A 72 -1.14 -10.29 -8.76
CA TYR A 72 -1.50 -11.65 -9.22
C TYR A 72 -2.60 -11.66 -10.27
N THR A 73 -3.57 -10.75 -10.16
CA THR A 73 -4.80 -10.76 -10.97
C THR A 73 -4.50 -10.59 -12.46
N ALA A 74 -3.46 -9.83 -12.81
CA ALA A 74 -3.10 -9.59 -14.20
C ALA A 74 -2.39 -10.78 -14.88
N ILE A 75 -1.86 -11.75 -14.11
CA ILE A 75 -1.13 -12.90 -14.65
C ILE A 75 -2.02 -13.77 -15.56
N PRO A 76 -3.21 -14.25 -15.12
CA PRO A 76 -4.07 -15.05 -16.00
C PRO A 76 -4.50 -14.30 -17.26
N PHE A 77 -4.75 -12.98 -17.19
CA PHE A 77 -5.07 -12.18 -18.36
C PHE A 77 -3.90 -12.12 -19.33
N ALA A 78 -2.68 -11.87 -18.84
CA ALA A 78 -1.47 -11.88 -19.65
C ALA A 78 -1.28 -13.25 -20.31
N SER A 79 -1.47 -14.35 -19.59
CA SER A 79 -1.43 -15.70 -20.15
C SER A 79 -2.44 -15.90 -21.27
N TYR A 80 -3.66 -15.38 -21.11
CA TYR A 80 -4.71 -15.48 -22.13
C TYR A 80 -4.39 -14.67 -23.39
N ILE A 81 -3.86 -13.45 -23.22
CA ILE A 81 -3.42 -12.59 -24.33
C ILE A 81 -2.29 -13.28 -25.10
N CYS A 82 -1.28 -13.76 -24.37
CA CYS A 82 -0.11 -14.43 -24.94
C CYS A 82 -0.48 -15.71 -25.70
N SER A 83 -1.33 -16.54 -25.09
CA SER A 83 -1.78 -17.81 -25.69
C SER A 83 -2.58 -17.59 -26.99
N HIS A 84 -3.49 -16.62 -27.00
CA HIS A 84 -4.34 -16.34 -28.18
C HIS A 84 -3.60 -15.67 -29.35
N HIS A 85 -2.47 -15.02 -29.07
CA HIS A 85 -1.76 -14.19 -30.04
C HIS A 85 -0.32 -14.64 -30.27
N GLU A 86 0.05 -15.81 -29.74
CA GLU A 86 1.36 -16.45 -29.90
C GLU A 86 2.53 -15.54 -29.50
N ILE A 87 2.35 -14.79 -28.40
CA ILE A 87 3.36 -13.89 -27.85
C ILE A 87 4.06 -14.58 -26.65
N PRO A 88 5.40 -14.60 -26.56
CA PRO A 88 6.10 -15.08 -25.38
C PRO A 88 5.67 -14.35 -24.10
N MET A 89 5.54 -15.08 -22.99
CA MET A 89 5.15 -14.52 -21.70
C MET A 89 6.29 -14.64 -20.68
N LEU A 90 6.49 -13.57 -19.90
CA LEU A 90 7.28 -13.57 -18.67
C LEU A 90 6.35 -13.52 -17.46
N MET A 91 6.75 -14.18 -16.37
CA MET A 91 6.02 -14.13 -15.10
C MET A 91 6.93 -13.61 -13.98
N ARG A 92 6.63 -12.41 -13.49
CA ARG A 92 7.27 -11.89 -12.28
C ARG A 92 6.68 -12.58 -11.05
N ARG A 93 7.53 -12.96 -10.10
CA ARG A 93 7.13 -13.47 -8.78
C ARG A 93 7.01 -12.30 -7.81
N LYS A 94 6.07 -12.39 -6.86
CA LYS A 94 5.93 -11.38 -5.81
C LYS A 94 6.98 -11.53 -4.70
N GLU A 95 7.40 -12.76 -4.46
CA GLU A 95 8.31 -13.15 -3.39
C GLU A 95 9.52 -13.87 -3.98
N ARG A 96 10.69 -13.67 -3.36
CA ARG A 96 11.91 -14.42 -3.72
C ARG A 96 11.75 -15.86 -3.28
N LYS A 97 12.31 -16.77 -4.05
CA LYS A 97 12.55 -18.15 -3.62
C LYS A 97 13.63 -18.13 -2.53
N ASP A 98 13.39 -18.76 -1.39
CA ASP A 98 14.41 -18.96 -0.35
C ASP A 98 15.48 -19.97 -0.78
N TYR A 99 15.17 -20.80 -1.79
CA TYR A 99 16.01 -21.88 -2.32
C TYR A 99 16.02 -21.88 -3.87
N GLY A 100 17.18 -22.17 -4.48
CA GLY A 100 17.37 -22.18 -5.94
C GLY A 100 17.95 -20.88 -6.51
N THR A 101 17.69 -20.57 -7.80
CA THR A 101 18.34 -19.48 -8.56
C THR A 101 18.01 -18.05 -8.11
N LYS A 102 17.16 -17.87 -7.08
CA LYS A 102 16.72 -16.57 -6.52
C LYS A 102 16.15 -15.57 -7.55
N LYS A 103 15.79 -16.02 -8.75
CA LYS A 103 15.25 -15.18 -9.83
C LYS A 103 13.86 -14.65 -9.47
N MET A 104 13.61 -13.39 -9.82
CA MET A 104 12.32 -12.71 -9.65
C MET A 104 11.42 -12.85 -10.87
N VAL A 105 11.98 -13.18 -12.03
CA VAL A 105 11.26 -13.30 -13.31
C VAL A 105 11.49 -14.70 -13.87
N GLU A 106 10.40 -15.37 -14.23
CA GLU A 106 10.38 -16.69 -14.87
C GLU A 106 10.07 -16.52 -16.36
N GLY A 107 10.64 -17.38 -17.21
CA GLY A 107 10.55 -17.34 -18.68
C GLY A 107 11.90 -17.23 -19.36
N VAL A 108 11.91 -17.15 -20.70
CA VAL A 108 13.12 -16.95 -21.49
C VAL A 108 13.34 -15.44 -21.64
N ILE A 109 14.48 -14.95 -21.15
CA ILE A 109 14.80 -13.52 -21.15
C ILE A 109 15.96 -13.28 -22.09
N ASN A 110 15.75 -12.44 -23.10
CA ASN A 110 16.83 -11.94 -23.96
C ASN A 110 17.02 -10.42 -23.70
N PRO A 111 18.15 -9.99 -23.10
CA PRO A 111 18.41 -8.58 -22.85
C PRO A 111 18.30 -7.72 -24.12
N GLY A 112 17.70 -6.54 -24.00
CA GLY A 112 17.42 -5.62 -25.11
C GLY A 112 16.02 -5.78 -25.72
N GLU A 113 15.35 -6.91 -25.51
CA GLU A 113 13.97 -7.10 -25.95
C GLU A 113 12.99 -6.19 -25.22
N THR A 114 11.91 -5.84 -25.91
CA THR A 114 10.82 -5.03 -25.39
C THR A 114 9.78 -5.89 -24.66
N CYS A 115 9.46 -5.52 -23.42
CA CYS A 115 8.44 -6.18 -22.62
C CYS A 115 7.27 -5.23 -22.36
N LEU A 116 6.07 -5.63 -22.78
CA LEU A 116 4.83 -4.95 -22.42
C LEU A 116 4.40 -5.38 -21.02
N VAL A 117 4.18 -4.42 -20.13
CA VAL A 117 3.58 -4.71 -18.81
C VAL A 117 2.06 -4.62 -18.89
N PHE A 118 1.38 -5.61 -18.32
CA PHE A 118 -0.07 -5.67 -18.23
C PHE A 118 -0.54 -5.64 -16.77
N GLU A 119 -1.51 -4.79 -16.46
CA GLU A 119 -2.14 -4.65 -15.14
C GLU A 119 -3.67 -4.74 -15.24
N ASP A 120 -4.35 -5.19 -14.20
CA ASP A 120 -5.82 -5.20 -14.18
C ASP A 120 -6.39 -3.82 -13.83
N VAL A 121 -5.96 -3.25 -12.69
CA VAL A 121 -6.44 -1.97 -12.19
C VAL A 121 -5.28 -1.09 -11.73
N VAL A 122 -5.19 0.13 -12.27
CA VAL A 122 -4.19 1.12 -11.86
C VAL A 122 -4.76 2.11 -10.85
N VAL A 123 -4.04 2.32 -9.74
CA VAL A 123 -4.25 3.38 -8.75
C VAL A 123 -3.13 4.42 -8.84
N SER A 124 -2.02 4.19 -8.12
CA SER A 124 -0.84 5.06 -8.10
C SER A 124 0.27 4.59 -9.06
N GLY A 125 0.15 3.37 -9.59
CA GLY A 125 1.17 2.73 -10.44
C GLY A 125 2.26 1.97 -9.67
N ALA A 126 2.25 1.94 -8.33
CA ALA A 126 3.33 1.34 -7.53
C ALA A 126 3.64 -0.13 -7.89
N SER A 127 2.61 -0.98 -8.07
CA SER A 127 2.80 -2.39 -8.44
C SER A 127 3.46 -2.58 -9.80
N ILE A 128 3.14 -1.69 -10.76
CA ILE A 128 3.77 -1.66 -12.08
C ILE A 128 5.23 -1.22 -11.94
N ILE A 129 5.50 -0.18 -11.16
CA ILE A 129 6.86 0.34 -10.91
C ILE A 129 7.76 -0.76 -10.34
N ASP A 130 7.30 -1.50 -9.34
CA ASP A 130 8.05 -2.61 -8.75
C ASP A 130 8.32 -3.71 -9.78
N THR A 131 7.34 -4.01 -10.62
CA THR A 131 7.45 -5.03 -11.68
C THR A 131 8.45 -4.60 -12.75
N VAL A 132 8.37 -3.36 -13.21
CA VAL A 132 9.30 -2.80 -14.20
C VAL A 132 10.72 -2.72 -13.65
N ALA A 133 10.89 -2.41 -12.37
CA ALA A 133 12.21 -2.39 -11.73
C ALA A 133 12.89 -3.78 -11.79
N ASP A 134 12.13 -4.87 -11.60
CA ASP A 134 12.69 -6.22 -11.70
C ASP A 134 12.94 -6.63 -13.15
N LEU A 135 12.04 -6.30 -14.09
CA LEU A 135 12.23 -6.60 -15.52
C LEU A 135 13.44 -5.84 -16.11
N ARG A 136 13.63 -4.57 -15.75
CA ARG A 136 14.78 -3.76 -16.21
C ARG A 136 16.12 -4.28 -15.68
N LYS A 137 16.15 -4.88 -14.47
CA LYS A 137 17.38 -5.52 -13.93
C LYS A 137 17.82 -6.71 -14.77
N GLU A 138 16.88 -7.40 -15.42
CA GLU A 138 17.14 -8.51 -16.32
C GLU A 138 17.48 -8.02 -17.76
N GLY A 139 17.59 -6.71 -17.97
CA GLY A 139 18.01 -6.12 -19.25
C GLY A 139 16.89 -5.87 -20.25
N LEU A 140 15.62 -5.99 -19.85
CA LEU A 140 14.47 -5.74 -20.73
C LEU A 140 14.16 -4.24 -20.86
N VAL A 141 13.63 -3.86 -22.02
CA VAL A 141 13.17 -2.50 -22.32
C VAL A 141 11.67 -2.42 -22.07
N ILE A 142 11.24 -1.48 -21.21
CA ILE A 142 9.82 -1.26 -20.90
C ILE A 142 9.47 0.20 -21.14
N THR A 143 8.64 0.45 -22.14
CA THR A 143 8.16 1.77 -22.57
C THR A 143 6.66 1.95 -22.38
N ASP A 144 5.89 0.85 -22.32
CA ASP A 144 4.44 0.87 -22.33
C ASP A 144 3.87 -0.08 -21.28
N CYS A 145 2.76 0.33 -20.67
CA CYS A 145 1.93 -0.48 -19.82
C CYS A 145 0.48 -0.36 -20.28
N ILE A 146 -0.22 -1.49 -20.41
CA ILE A 146 -1.66 -1.48 -20.67
C ILE A 146 -2.41 -1.98 -19.43
N THR A 147 -3.51 -1.31 -19.08
CA THR A 147 -4.41 -1.72 -18.01
C THR A 147 -5.85 -1.88 -18.48
N ILE A 148 -6.64 -2.71 -17.80
CA ILE A 148 -8.10 -2.76 -18.03
C ILE A 148 -8.72 -1.45 -17.55
N LEU A 149 -8.52 -1.11 -16.27
CA LEU A 149 -9.12 0.07 -15.64
C LEU A 149 -8.07 1.02 -15.05
N ASP A 150 -8.13 2.30 -15.41
CA ASP A 150 -7.41 3.36 -14.67
C ASP A 150 -8.35 4.10 -13.70
N ARG A 151 -7.97 4.15 -12.42
CA ARG A 151 -8.72 4.89 -11.39
C ARG A 151 -8.47 6.40 -11.40
N LEU A 152 -7.55 6.89 -12.23
CA LEU A 152 -7.19 8.31 -12.36
C LEU A 152 -6.65 8.89 -11.04
N GLN A 153 -5.78 8.12 -10.36
CA GLN A 153 -5.23 8.48 -9.04
C GLN A 153 -3.71 8.65 -9.06
N GLY A 154 -3.17 9.21 -10.16
CA GLY A 154 -1.76 9.55 -10.31
C GLY A 154 -0.89 8.50 -10.99
N GLY A 155 -1.47 7.35 -11.39
CA GLY A 155 -0.76 6.28 -12.06
C GLY A 155 -0.07 6.72 -13.35
N GLN A 156 -0.79 7.43 -14.22
CA GLN A 156 -0.24 7.90 -15.49
C GLN A 156 0.98 8.81 -15.31
N GLU A 157 0.90 9.80 -14.40
CA GLU A 157 2.01 10.72 -14.15
C GLU A 157 3.21 10.05 -13.49
N ASN A 158 2.98 9.13 -12.55
CA ASN A 158 4.05 8.41 -11.87
C ASN A 158 4.80 7.48 -12.83
N LEU A 159 4.08 6.80 -13.71
CA LEU A 159 4.68 5.93 -14.72
C LEU A 159 5.43 6.74 -15.79
N LEU A 160 4.89 7.88 -16.21
CA LEU A 160 5.53 8.74 -17.20
C LEU A 160 6.89 9.27 -16.71
N LYS A 161 7.03 9.60 -15.42
CA LYS A 161 8.32 9.99 -14.80
C LYS A 161 9.38 8.89 -14.92
N MET A 162 8.97 7.64 -15.09
CA MET A 162 9.85 6.49 -15.27
C MET A 162 10.01 6.08 -16.74
N GLY A 163 9.52 6.90 -17.66
CA GLY A 163 9.54 6.64 -19.11
C GLY A 163 8.54 5.60 -19.57
N ILE A 164 7.47 5.36 -18.80
CA ILE A 164 6.44 4.35 -19.10
C ILE A 164 5.14 5.06 -19.46
N LYS A 165 4.60 4.79 -20.65
CA LYS A 165 3.28 5.28 -21.07
C LYS A 165 2.20 4.32 -20.59
N LEU A 166 1.24 4.84 -19.83
CA LEU A 166 0.07 4.07 -19.40
C LEU A 166 -1.07 4.21 -20.41
N HIS A 167 -1.64 3.09 -20.82
CA HIS A 167 -2.82 3.02 -21.68
C HIS A 167 -3.92 2.19 -21.01
N SER A 168 -5.12 2.74 -20.84
CA SER A 168 -6.24 2.03 -20.19
C SER A 168 -7.33 1.68 -21.21
N LEU A 169 -8.01 0.53 -21.09
CA LEU A 169 -9.22 0.27 -21.89
C LEU A 169 -10.31 1.28 -21.57
N PHE A 170 -10.57 1.50 -20.28
CA PHE A 170 -11.49 2.51 -19.78
C PHE A 170 -11.01 3.05 -18.44
N THR A 171 -11.60 4.17 -18.03
CA THR A 171 -11.32 4.84 -16.76
C THR A 171 -12.45 4.60 -15.76
N ILE A 172 -12.20 4.90 -14.49
CA ILE A 172 -13.25 4.88 -13.46
C ILE A 172 -14.40 5.84 -13.78
N LYS A 173 -14.16 6.92 -14.53
CA LYS A 173 -15.21 7.85 -14.97
C LYS A 173 -16.13 7.18 -15.97
N ASP A 174 -15.58 6.44 -16.93
CA ASP A 174 -16.36 5.73 -17.95
C ASP A 174 -17.25 4.67 -17.29
N LEU A 175 -16.66 3.88 -16.39
CA LEU A 175 -17.36 2.82 -15.66
C LEU A 175 -18.46 3.40 -14.75
N PHE A 176 -18.16 4.47 -14.01
CA PHE A 176 -19.13 5.08 -13.11
C PHE A 176 -20.26 5.80 -13.84
N SER A 177 -19.95 6.50 -14.94
CA SER A 177 -20.98 7.13 -15.79
C SER A 177 -21.93 6.10 -16.37
N LEU A 178 -21.41 4.94 -16.79
CA LEU A 178 -22.25 3.85 -17.26
C LEU A 178 -23.09 3.26 -16.13
N TYR A 179 -22.50 3.04 -14.96
CA TYR A 179 -23.22 2.54 -13.79
C TYR A 179 -24.42 3.43 -13.42
N CYS A 180 -24.24 4.76 -13.38
CA CYS A 180 -25.32 5.71 -13.11
C CYS A 180 -26.41 5.74 -14.21
N SER A 181 -26.09 5.30 -15.43
CA SER A 181 -27.10 5.18 -16.50
C SER A 181 -27.91 3.88 -16.43
N LEU A 182 -27.44 2.90 -15.66
CA LEU A 182 -28.08 1.58 -15.52
C LEU A 182 -28.83 1.43 -14.19
N TYR A 183 -28.43 2.18 -13.17
CA TYR A 183 -28.97 2.11 -11.82
C TYR A 183 -29.24 3.50 -11.27
N ASP A 184 -30.28 3.63 -10.46
CA ASP A 184 -30.52 4.82 -9.66
C ASP A 184 -29.46 4.89 -8.55
N VAL A 185 -28.67 5.97 -8.57
CA VAL A 185 -27.59 6.21 -7.60
C VAL A 185 -27.91 7.49 -6.84
N GLU A 186 -27.82 7.45 -5.51
CA GLU A 186 -28.03 8.64 -4.70
C GLU A 186 -27.01 9.74 -5.01
N GLU A 187 -27.47 10.99 -5.03
CA GLU A 187 -26.62 12.16 -5.29
C GLU A 187 -25.45 12.26 -4.28
N SER A 188 -25.67 11.78 -3.05
CA SER A 188 -24.66 11.69 -1.99
C SER A 188 -23.47 10.81 -2.41
N GLN A 189 -23.73 9.67 -3.05
CA GLN A 189 -22.72 8.73 -3.53
C GLN A 189 -22.02 9.26 -4.78
N ILE A 190 -22.77 9.89 -5.69
CA ILE A 190 -22.22 10.58 -6.87
C ILE A 190 -21.17 11.61 -6.45
N LYS A 191 -21.50 12.48 -5.49
CA LYS A 191 -20.59 13.50 -4.96
C LYS A 191 -19.33 12.88 -4.34
N LYS A 192 -19.46 11.79 -3.57
CA LYS A 192 -18.31 11.07 -2.99
C LYS A 192 -17.38 10.51 -4.08
N VAL A 193 -17.93 9.85 -5.11
CA VAL A 193 -17.13 9.25 -6.20
C VAL A 193 -16.45 10.32 -7.04
N HIS A 194 -17.13 11.41 -7.39
CA HIS A 194 -16.52 12.51 -8.14
C HIS A 194 -15.36 13.15 -7.36
N LYS A 195 -15.55 13.45 -6.06
CA LYS A 195 -14.47 14.00 -5.22
C LYS A 195 -13.22 13.12 -5.16
N ARG A 196 -13.38 11.79 -5.33
CA ARG A 196 -12.30 10.81 -5.21
C ARG A 196 -11.65 10.41 -6.54
N SER A 197 -12.44 10.25 -7.60
CA SER A 197 -11.97 9.99 -8.97
C SER A 197 -11.36 11.23 -9.62
N LEU A 198 -11.81 12.42 -9.20
CA LEU A 198 -11.18 13.70 -9.46
C LEU A 198 -10.37 14.11 -8.23
N CYS A 199 -9.36 13.33 -7.85
CA CYS A 199 -8.26 13.89 -7.05
C CYS A 199 -7.38 14.84 -7.91
N ARG A 200 -8.05 15.66 -8.73
CA ARG A 200 -7.72 17.03 -9.11
C ARG A 200 -9.01 17.80 -8.86
N ARG A 201 -8.92 18.83 -8.02
CA ARG A 201 -9.98 19.80 -7.78
C ARG A 201 -10.57 20.26 -9.11
N THR A 202 -11.77 19.79 -9.44
CA THR A 202 -12.55 20.29 -10.57
C THR A 202 -14.00 20.38 -10.14
N CYS A 203 -14.53 21.60 -10.07
CA CYS A 203 -15.96 21.89 -10.08
C CYS A 203 -16.63 21.06 -11.16
N CYS A 204 -17.68 20.32 -10.82
CA CYS A 204 -18.55 19.74 -11.83
C CYS A 204 -19.48 20.83 -12.39
N LEU A 205 -19.45 20.93 -13.72
CA LEU A 205 -20.58 21.04 -14.65
C LEU A 205 -21.59 22.19 -14.45
N GLU A 206 -21.53 23.14 -15.39
CA GLU A 206 -22.74 23.49 -16.14
C GLU A 206 -22.47 23.33 -17.65
N ILE A 207 -23.46 22.76 -18.32
CA ILE A 207 -23.53 22.62 -19.77
C ILE A 207 -23.83 24.01 -20.32
N ASN A 208 -22.80 24.75 -20.76
CA ASN A 208 -22.82 25.62 -21.94
C ASN A 208 -21.47 26.33 -22.10
N GLN A 209 -21.11 26.57 -23.36
CA GLN A 209 -19.80 27.00 -23.86
C GLN A 209 -19.27 28.31 -23.24
N HIS A 210 -18.57 28.26 -22.10
CA HIS A 210 -17.61 29.31 -21.73
C HIS A 210 -16.43 28.70 -20.96
N VAL A 211 -15.24 28.73 -21.56
CA VAL A 211 -14.00 28.40 -20.84
C VAL A 211 -13.67 29.57 -19.92
N HIS A 212 -14.03 29.47 -18.64
CA HIS A 212 -13.57 30.39 -17.60
C HIS A 212 -12.30 29.83 -16.94
N SER A 213 -11.22 30.60 -16.97
CA SER A 213 -10.01 30.29 -16.19
C SER A 213 -10.20 30.78 -14.76
N CYS A 214 -10.41 29.86 -13.82
CA CYS A 214 -10.37 30.18 -12.39
C CYS A 214 -8.93 30.10 -11.88
N GLN A 215 -8.42 31.20 -11.35
CA GLN A 215 -7.26 31.18 -10.47
C GLN A 215 -7.76 31.15 -9.03
N TYR A 216 -7.28 30.18 -8.25
CA TYR A 216 -7.53 30.12 -6.81
C TYR A 216 -6.23 29.74 -6.08
N SER A 217 -6.04 30.32 -4.89
CA SER A 217 -4.98 29.91 -3.98
C SER A 217 -5.47 28.78 -3.09
N ILE A 218 -4.59 27.83 -2.78
CA ILE A 218 -4.86 26.74 -1.85
C ILE A 218 -3.96 26.93 -0.65
N ASP A 219 -4.54 27.35 0.47
CA ASP A 219 -3.80 27.42 1.72
C ASP A 219 -3.83 26.05 2.40
N VAL A 220 -2.77 25.27 2.20
CA VAL A 220 -2.57 24.01 2.93
C VAL A 220 -1.97 24.34 4.30
N THR A 221 -2.78 24.26 5.35
CA THR A 221 -2.29 24.44 6.71
C THR A 221 -1.89 23.09 7.30
N VAL A 222 -0.59 22.87 7.48
CA VAL A 222 -0.07 21.69 8.18
C VAL A 222 -0.24 21.89 9.67
N ARG A 223 -1.11 21.12 10.30
CA ARG A 223 -1.28 21.14 11.76
C ARG A 223 -0.10 20.41 12.41
N LYS A 224 0.56 21.06 13.35
CA LYS A 224 1.74 20.55 14.05
C LYS A 224 1.55 20.67 15.56
N CYS A 225 2.01 19.67 16.28
CA CYS A 225 2.23 19.78 17.72
C CYS A 225 3.48 20.65 17.99
N LYS A 226 3.68 21.04 19.25
CA LYS A 226 4.94 21.66 19.70
C LYS A 226 6.15 20.83 19.28
N ASP A 227 7.25 21.51 18.94
CA ASP A 227 8.50 20.84 18.58
C ASP A 227 8.97 19.91 19.70
N VAL A 228 9.51 18.77 19.29
CA VAL A 228 9.99 17.73 20.19
C VAL A 228 11.50 17.78 20.18
N PHE A 229 12.08 17.89 21.37
CA PHE A 229 13.53 17.84 21.58
C PHE A 229 13.89 16.56 22.33
N PRO A 230 15.08 16.00 22.07
CA PRO A 230 15.57 14.89 22.88
C PRO A 230 15.67 15.33 24.35
N PRO A 231 15.32 14.44 25.31
CA PRO A 231 15.58 14.72 26.73
C PRO A 231 17.09 14.83 26.96
N ILE A 232 17.48 15.58 28.00
CA ILE A 232 18.87 15.62 28.47
C ILE A 232 19.29 14.18 28.79
N ASP A 233 20.45 13.75 28.31
CA ASP A 233 20.95 12.36 28.40
C ASP A 233 20.03 11.32 27.73
N GLY A 234 19.43 11.67 26.60
CA GLY A 234 18.64 10.76 25.78
C GLY A 234 18.50 11.17 24.32
N SER A 235 17.63 10.45 23.61
CA SER A 235 17.37 10.60 22.18
C SER A 235 15.87 10.47 21.90
N VAL A 236 15.43 11.08 20.80
CA VAL A 236 14.06 10.97 20.30
C VAL A 236 14.06 10.62 18.82
N LYS A 237 13.16 9.72 18.42
CA LYS A 237 12.93 9.34 17.02
C LYS A 237 11.44 9.43 16.68
N CYS A 238 11.11 10.30 15.74
CA CYS A 238 9.73 10.53 15.29
C CYS A 238 9.51 9.99 13.87
N SER A 239 8.29 9.57 13.56
CA SER A 239 7.92 9.12 12.21
C SER A 239 7.92 10.26 11.18
N HIS A 240 7.25 11.38 11.48
CA HIS A 240 7.15 12.55 10.60
C HIS A 240 7.31 13.89 11.35
N GLY A 241 8.28 13.93 12.28
CA GLY A 241 8.53 15.12 13.10
C GLY A 241 7.37 15.41 14.06
N ASN A 242 6.86 16.64 14.04
CA ASN A 242 5.75 17.11 14.88
C ASN A 242 4.42 17.28 14.12
N ILE A 243 4.28 16.72 12.92
CA ILE A 243 3.04 16.79 12.14
C ILE A 243 1.96 15.94 12.83
N TRP A 244 0.69 16.38 12.78
CA TRP A 244 -0.47 15.60 13.26
C TRP A 244 -0.42 14.13 12.79
N GLY A 245 -0.64 13.19 13.71
CA GLY A 245 -0.50 11.75 13.51
C GLY A 245 0.92 11.20 13.68
N SER A 246 1.95 12.04 13.89
CA SER A 246 3.31 11.58 14.15
C SER A 246 3.42 10.89 15.51
N LYS A 247 4.23 9.82 15.57
CA LYS A 247 4.58 9.11 16.80
C LYS A 247 6.06 9.29 17.08
N CYS A 248 6.39 9.75 18.28
CA CYS A 248 7.77 9.96 18.73
C CYS A 248 8.11 8.98 19.85
N HIS A 249 9.23 8.28 19.70
CA HIS A 249 9.78 7.36 20.69
C HIS A 249 10.99 7.97 21.38
N PHE A 250 11.07 7.83 22.70
CA PHE A 250 12.17 8.36 23.51
C PHE A 250 13.02 7.24 24.09
N ASN A 251 14.32 7.47 24.17
CA ASN A 251 15.27 6.55 24.79
C ASN A 251 16.32 7.31 25.60
N CYS A 252 16.80 6.74 26.70
CA CYS A 252 17.86 7.34 27.50
C CYS A 252 19.24 6.77 27.15
N SER A 253 20.28 7.58 27.38
CA SER A 253 21.67 7.15 27.32
C SER A 253 22.01 6.18 28.46
N SER A 254 23.10 5.42 28.31
CA SER A 254 23.54 4.43 29.31
C SER A 254 23.69 5.06 30.70
N ASN A 255 23.20 4.35 31.72
CA ASN A 255 23.11 4.79 33.14
C ASN A 255 21.98 5.79 33.46
N PHE A 256 21.02 5.99 32.56
CA PHE A 256 19.82 6.77 32.81
C PHE A 256 18.57 5.96 32.54
N GLU A 257 17.54 6.18 33.35
CA GLU A 257 16.23 5.55 33.23
C GLU A 257 15.19 6.58 32.78
N LEU A 258 14.32 6.18 31.85
CA LEU A 258 13.26 7.02 31.30
C LEU A 258 12.12 7.14 32.30
N GLN A 259 11.80 8.37 32.71
CA GLN A 259 10.68 8.70 33.59
C GLN A 259 9.55 9.30 32.75
N GLY A 260 8.47 8.53 32.56
CA GLY A 260 7.31 8.92 31.77
C GLY A 260 7.01 7.92 30.65
N HIS A 261 6.27 8.35 29.64
CA HIS A 261 5.86 7.50 28.52
C HIS A 261 7.03 7.31 27.52
N HIS A 262 7.24 6.06 27.08
CA HIS A 262 8.25 5.72 26.07
C HIS A 262 7.90 6.21 24.66
N ALA A 263 6.63 6.56 24.42
CA ALA A 263 6.18 7.15 23.17
C ALA A 263 5.01 8.12 23.38
N VAL A 264 4.93 9.11 22.50
CA VAL A 264 3.84 10.09 22.43
C VAL A 264 3.34 10.21 20.99
N VAL A 265 2.06 10.55 20.82
CA VAL A 265 1.41 10.70 19.51
C VAL A 265 0.84 12.11 19.39
N CYS A 266 1.00 12.74 18.23
CA CYS A 266 0.44 14.05 17.96
C CYS A 266 -1.03 13.90 17.54
N GLU A 267 -1.94 14.22 18.47
CA GLU A 267 -3.37 13.93 18.37
C GLU A 267 -4.20 15.22 18.44
N GLU A 268 -5.51 15.11 18.19
CA GLU A 268 -6.43 16.23 18.22
C GLU A 268 -7.30 16.18 19.48
N PHE A 269 -7.35 17.32 20.19
CA PHE A 269 -8.19 17.53 21.36
C PHE A 269 -9.01 18.81 21.14
N SER A 270 -10.32 18.68 21.01
CA SER A 270 -11.25 19.83 20.96
C SER A 270 -10.84 20.94 19.98
N ASN A 271 -10.48 20.56 18.74
CA ASN A 271 -9.99 21.42 17.64
C ASN A 271 -8.56 21.96 17.78
N GLU A 272 -7.80 21.59 18.81
CA GLU A 272 -6.36 21.86 18.93
C GLU A 272 -5.54 20.59 18.76
N VAL A 273 -4.28 20.73 18.30
CA VAL A 273 -3.38 19.59 18.09
C VAL A 273 -2.28 19.60 19.14
N ALA A 274 -2.20 18.52 19.92
CA ALA A 274 -1.28 18.39 21.04
C ALA A 274 -0.76 16.95 21.18
N TRP A 275 0.35 16.80 21.92
CA TRP A 275 0.89 15.49 22.22
C TRP A 275 0.03 14.77 23.25
N SER A 276 -0.21 13.48 23.04
CA SER A 276 -1.05 12.62 23.88
C SER A 276 -0.61 12.53 25.35
N SER A 277 0.66 12.82 25.64
CA SER A 277 1.16 12.96 27.02
C SER A 277 2.38 13.89 27.11
N ALA A 278 2.80 14.19 28.34
CA ALA A 278 4.00 15.00 28.60
C ALA A 278 5.28 14.27 28.19
N PHE A 279 6.30 15.03 27.76
CA PHE A 279 7.58 14.46 27.36
C PHE A 279 8.34 13.87 28.55
N PRO A 280 8.94 12.67 28.39
CA PRO A 280 9.64 12.01 29.48
C PRO A 280 10.99 12.68 29.79
N LYS A 281 11.54 12.37 30.96
CA LYS A 281 12.88 12.82 31.38
C LYS A 281 13.78 11.63 31.65
N CYS A 282 15.07 11.76 31.37
CA CYS A 282 16.06 10.76 31.76
C CYS A 282 16.59 11.10 33.17
N LYS A 283 16.54 10.13 34.08
CA LYS A 283 17.07 10.27 35.45
C LYS A 283 18.25 9.32 35.62
N LYS A 284 19.36 9.83 36.13
CA LYS A 284 20.55 9.01 36.38
C LYS A 284 20.20 7.89 37.35
N ILE A 285 20.51 6.66 36.97
CA ILE A 285 20.35 5.49 37.82
C ILE A 285 21.38 5.64 38.96
N PRO A 286 20.95 5.66 40.23
CA PRO A 286 21.90 5.71 41.34
C PRO A 286 22.82 4.51 41.25
N GLN A 287 24.13 4.75 41.18
CA GLN A 287 25.12 3.69 41.32
C GLN A 287 25.00 3.13 42.74
N LYS A 288 24.13 2.14 42.95
CA LYS A 288 24.34 1.18 44.02
C LYS A 288 25.66 0.49 43.67
N HIS A 289 26.60 0.49 44.60
CA HIS A 289 27.80 -0.34 44.55
C HIS A 289 27.42 -1.72 44.01
N VAL A 290 27.87 -2.02 42.79
CA VAL A 290 27.78 -3.35 42.23
C VAL A 290 28.78 -4.19 43.01
N LEU A 291 28.33 -4.79 44.11
CA LEU A 291 28.88 -6.08 44.52
C LEU A 291 28.73 -7.01 43.31
N PRO A 292 29.75 -7.82 42.97
CA PRO A 292 29.72 -8.65 41.78
C PRO A 292 28.50 -9.57 41.88
N ILE A 293 27.45 -9.25 41.12
CA ILE A 293 26.33 -10.16 40.94
C ILE A 293 26.94 -11.31 40.16
N LYS A 294 27.23 -12.42 40.87
CA LYS A 294 27.45 -13.71 40.23
C LYS A 294 26.35 -13.87 39.21
N ASN A 295 26.71 -14.09 37.94
CA ASN A 295 25.83 -14.46 36.84
C ASN A 295 24.78 -15.46 37.33
N LEU A 296 23.63 -14.95 37.77
CA LEU A 296 22.52 -15.76 38.24
C LEU A 296 21.52 -15.71 37.10
N PRO A 297 21.27 -16.84 36.43
CA PRO A 297 20.39 -16.87 35.28
C PRO A 297 18.96 -16.47 35.68
N CYS A 298 18.27 -15.81 34.77
CA CYS A 298 16.93 -15.31 34.98
C CYS A 298 15.95 -16.48 35.13
N LEU A 299 15.01 -16.37 36.07
CA LEU A 299 13.90 -17.31 36.15
C LEU A 299 13.02 -17.19 34.90
N LYS A 300 12.41 -18.31 34.50
CA LYS A 300 11.44 -18.32 33.41
C LYS A 300 10.32 -17.31 33.70
N PRO A 301 10.03 -16.36 32.80
CA PRO A 301 8.92 -15.44 32.98
C PRO A 301 7.60 -16.20 32.98
N HIS A 302 6.68 -15.80 33.86
CA HIS A 302 5.32 -16.31 33.85
C HIS A 302 4.57 -15.81 32.62
N SER A 303 3.75 -16.68 32.03
CA SER A 303 2.82 -16.26 30.99
C SER A 303 1.81 -15.27 31.58
N PRO A 304 1.44 -14.20 30.84
CA PRO A 304 0.31 -13.35 31.20
C PRO A 304 -0.98 -14.17 31.35
N SER A 305 -1.93 -13.70 32.17
CA SER A 305 -3.22 -14.38 32.37
C SER A 305 -3.95 -14.67 31.05
N ASP A 306 -3.91 -13.71 30.12
CA ASP A 306 -4.61 -13.75 28.84
C ASP A 306 -3.64 -13.64 27.66
N GLY A 307 -2.49 -14.30 27.80
CA GLY A 307 -1.45 -14.30 26.78
C GLY A 307 -0.46 -15.46 26.87
N THR A 308 0.54 -15.42 26.01
CA THR A 308 1.63 -16.38 25.97
C THR A 308 2.98 -15.67 25.90
N VAL A 309 4.04 -16.35 26.34
CA VAL A 309 5.42 -15.87 26.25
C VAL A 309 6.25 -16.88 25.47
N VAL A 310 7.06 -16.38 24.54
CA VAL A 310 8.01 -17.17 23.75
C VAL A 310 9.39 -16.55 23.94
N CYS A 311 10.32 -17.35 24.45
CA CYS A 311 11.70 -16.93 24.64
C CYS A 311 12.61 -17.61 23.61
N ASP A 312 13.69 -16.96 23.24
CA ASP A 312 14.69 -17.46 22.28
C ASP A 312 15.56 -18.61 22.81
N SER A 313 15.67 -18.76 24.13
CA SER A 313 16.34 -19.89 24.78
C SER A 313 15.39 -21.04 25.11
N ASN A 314 15.85 -22.27 24.89
CA ASN A 314 15.10 -23.51 25.11
C ASN A 314 15.29 -24.12 26.52
N GLU A 315 15.90 -23.38 27.44
CA GLU A 315 16.07 -23.85 28.81
C GLU A 315 14.74 -23.85 29.59
N LYS A 316 14.40 -24.97 30.23
CA LYS A 316 13.08 -25.16 30.86
C LYS A 316 12.90 -24.37 32.16
N THR A 317 13.99 -24.00 32.84
CA THR A 317 13.96 -23.47 34.21
C THR A 317 14.81 -22.21 34.44
N MET A 318 15.90 -22.01 33.69
CA MET A 318 16.84 -20.89 33.88
C MET A 318 17.28 -20.32 32.52
N TYR A 319 17.12 -19.02 32.32
CA TYR A 319 17.48 -18.34 31.08
C TYR A 319 18.85 -17.67 31.22
N PRO A 320 19.81 -17.91 30.31
CA PRO A 320 21.09 -17.23 30.33
C PRO A 320 20.92 -15.72 30.15
N ASP A 321 21.86 -14.95 30.70
CA ASP A 321 21.88 -13.49 30.56
C ASP A 321 21.88 -13.10 29.07
N GLY A 322 21.04 -12.12 28.71
CA GLY A 322 20.79 -11.72 27.33
C GLY A 322 19.71 -12.49 26.57
N SER A 323 19.02 -13.46 27.19
CA SER A 323 17.84 -14.11 26.57
C SER A 323 16.72 -13.11 26.30
N VAL A 324 16.08 -13.21 25.13
CA VAL A 324 14.96 -12.34 24.72
C VAL A 324 13.64 -13.11 24.79
N CYS A 325 12.69 -12.58 25.54
CA CYS A 325 11.32 -13.10 25.63
C CYS A 325 10.31 -12.14 25.00
N GLN A 326 9.46 -12.66 24.12
CA GLN A 326 8.36 -11.96 23.47
C GLN A 326 7.03 -12.40 24.06
N PHE A 327 6.16 -11.43 24.36
CA PHE A 327 4.85 -11.65 24.94
C PHE A 327 3.77 -11.39 23.90
N PHE A 328 2.73 -12.23 23.87
CA PHE A 328 1.61 -12.15 22.94
C PHE A 328 0.30 -12.19 23.71
N CYS A 329 -0.64 -11.31 23.39
CA CYS A 329 -2.00 -11.37 23.91
C CYS A 329 -2.89 -12.28 23.06
N TYR A 330 -3.84 -12.96 23.69
CA TYR A 330 -4.93 -13.59 22.96
C TYR A 330 -5.82 -12.52 22.29
N PRO A 331 -6.54 -12.88 21.20
CA PRO A 331 -7.42 -11.94 20.51
C PRO A 331 -8.40 -11.25 21.46
N GLY A 332 -8.48 -9.92 21.42
CA GLY A 332 -9.34 -9.11 22.28
C GLY A 332 -8.63 -8.48 23.49
N PHE A 333 -7.37 -8.83 23.74
CA PHE A 333 -6.57 -8.29 24.86
C PHE A 333 -5.38 -7.46 24.34
N LEU A 334 -4.96 -6.47 25.13
CA LEU A 334 -3.81 -5.60 24.85
C LEU A 334 -2.84 -5.65 26.04
N ILE A 335 -1.54 -5.57 25.78
CA ILE A 335 -0.52 -5.47 26.84
C ILE A 335 -0.55 -4.05 27.40
N GLU A 336 -1.15 -3.87 28.58
CA GLU A 336 -0.97 -2.66 29.39
C GLU A 336 0.16 -2.88 30.40
N ASN A 337 1.21 -2.04 30.32
CA ASN A 337 2.36 -2.00 31.24
C ASN A 337 3.24 -3.27 31.30
N LEU A 338 4.33 -3.28 30.52
CA LEU A 338 5.49 -4.14 30.78
C LEU A 338 6.26 -3.61 32.00
N LEU A 339 5.85 -3.99 33.20
CA LEU A 339 6.65 -3.81 34.40
C LEU A 339 7.78 -4.84 34.39
N THR A 340 8.99 -4.40 34.03
CA THR A 340 10.21 -5.18 34.26
C THR A 340 10.57 -5.10 35.74
N GLN A 341 9.96 -5.96 36.57
CA GLN A 341 10.49 -6.20 37.90
C GLN A 341 11.70 -7.13 37.77
N VAL A 342 12.89 -6.54 37.78
CA VAL A 342 14.13 -7.26 38.05
C VAL A 342 14.14 -7.50 39.56
N HIS A 343 13.95 -8.75 40.00
CA HIS A 343 14.19 -9.15 41.38
C HIS A 343 15.65 -9.51 41.59
#